data_AF-A0A8B9SL03-F1
#
_entry.id   AF-A0A8B9SL03-F1
#
_cell.length_a   1.000
_cell.length_b   1.000
_cell.length_c   1.000
_cell.angle_alpha   90.00
_cell.angle_beta   90.00
_cell.angle_gamma   90.00
#
_symmetry.space_group_name_H-M   'P 1'
#
loop_
_entity.id
_entity.type
_entity.pdbx_description
1 polymer ?
#
loop_
_entity_poly.entity_id
_entity_poly.type
_entity_poly.pdbx_seq_one_letter_code
_entity_poly.pdbx_strand_id
1 'polypeptide(L)'
;PEGKKQTESNMTNRRWEFGGGKFLPVPRVDCSGFFLPSPPFPISVSYPDVLQCVTVTIFSTAECKRLYPGSITENMICAGSLQGGRDSCQGDSGGPLVCNGTLQGIVSWGMEKCGQPKRPGVYTKVCRYAQWIQQTMKDNQ
;
A
#
# COMPACT_ATOMS: atom_id res chain seq x y z
N PRO A 1 29.72 -34.26 -0.55
CA PRO A 1 29.50 -32.99 0.18
C PRO A 1 30.13 -31.84 -0.62
N GLU A 2 29.38 -31.35 -1.59
CA GLU A 2 29.81 -30.29 -2.51
C GLU A 2 28.73 -29.21 -2.53
N GLY A 3 29.14 -28.00 -2.17
CA GLY A 3 28.30 -26.82 -2.20
C GLY A 3 27.92 -26.42 -3.63
N LYS A 4 26.65 -26.05 -3.81
CA LYS A 4 26.19 -25.38 -5.02
C LYS A 4 25.82 -23.94 -4.69
N LYS A 5 26.64 -23.03 -5.21
CA LYS A 5 26.39 -21.59 -5.33
C LYS A 5 25.05 -21.36 -6.03
N GLN A 6 24.17 -20.56 -5.47
CA GLN A 6 23.05 -19.98 -6.21
C GLN A 6 23.57 -18.74 -6.93
N THR A 7 23.74 -18.90 -8.24
CA THR A 7 24.00 -17.87 -9.23
C THR A 7 22.81 -16.93 -9.34
N GLU A 8 23.10 -15.62 -9.38
CA GLU A 8 22.20 -14.56 -9.81
C GLU A 8 21.59 -14.91 -11.18
N SER A 9 20.26 -15.01 -11.24
CA SER A 9 19.53 -15.16 -12.50
C SER A 9 18.50 -14.04 -12.63
N ASN A 10 18.91 -13.02 -13.39
CA ASN A 10 18.14 -12.28 -14.39
C ASN A 10 16.65 -12.00 -14.07
N MET A 11 16.37 -10.77 -13.62
CA MET A 11 15.04 -10.24 -13.29
C MET A 11 14.19 -9.82 -14.50
N THR A 12 14.52 -10.21 -15.72
CA THR A 12 13.94 -9.63 -16.95
C THR A 12 12.91 -10.50 -17.68
N ASN A 13 12.48 -11.65 -17.16
CA ASN A 13 11.50 -12.46 -17.91
C ASN A 13 10.58 -13.35 -17.05
N ARG A 14 9.60 -12.77 -16.34
CA ARG A 14 8.43 -13.52 -15.86
C ARG A 14 7.14 -12.94 -16.42
N ARG A 15 6.58 -13.71 -17.35
CA ARG A 15 5.25 -13.63 -17.93
C ARG A 15 4.19 -13.63 -16.83
N TRP A 16 3.30 -12.64 -16.84
CA TRP A 16 2.16 -12.56 -15.90
C TRP A 16 1.08 -13.56 -16.31
N GLU A 17 0.89 -14.62 -15.52
CA GLU A 17 -0.28 -15.49 -15.64
C GLU A 17 -1.34 -15.10 -14.60
N PHE A 18 -2.47 -14.60 -15.07
CA PHE A 18 -3.65 -14.33 -14.25
C PHE A 18 -4.50 -15.60 -14.14
N GLY A 19 -4.18 -16.45 -13.16
CA GLY A 19 -4.97 -17.62 -12.79
C GLY A 19 -6.02 -17.27 -11.73
N GLY A 20 -7.30 -17.44 -12.06
CA GLY A 20 -8.42 -17.30 -11.13
C GLY A 20 -8.41 -18.37 -10.04
N GLY A 21 -8.62 -17.96 -8.78
CA GLY A 21 -8.71 -18.84 -7.63
C GLY A 21 -9.14 -18.11 -6.36
N LYS A 22 -10.04 -18.73 -5.61
CA LYS A 22 -10.73 -18.25 -4.39
C LYS A 22 -9.79 -17.57 -3.39
N PHE A 23 -10.20 -16.39 -2.89
CA PHE A 23 -9.45 -15.61 -1.91
C PHE A 23 -10.12 -15.65 -0.53
N LEU A 24 -9.72 -16.60 0.33
CA LEU A 24 -9.92 -16.62 1.80
C LEU A 24 -8.86 -17.56 2.42
N PRO A 25 -8.33 -17.35 3.64
CA PRO A 25 -8.38 -16.18 4.53
C PRO A 25 -7.04 -15.42 4.52
N VAL A 26 -7.08 -14.10 4.74
CA VAL A 26 -5.92 -13.19 4.76
C VAL A 26 -4.79 -13.66 5.69
N PRO A 27 -3.64 -14.18 5.18
CA PRO A 27 -2.42 -14.25 5.98
C PRO A 27 -1.78 -12.86 5.94
N ARG A 28 -1.33 -12.37 7.10
CA ARG A 28 -0.68 -11.06 7.29
C ARG A 28 0.11 -10.62 6.05
N VAL A 29 -0.45 -9.69 5.31
CA VAL A 29 0.24 -9.00 4.23
C VAL A 29 1.04 -7.90 4.89
N ASP A 30 2.34 -8.14 5.08
CA ASP A 30 3.26 -7.12 5.55
C ASP A 30 3.49 -6.13 4.41
N CYS A 31 2.74 -5.03 4.42
CA CYS A 31 2.85 -4.03 3.37
C CYS A 31 3.70 -2.85 3.86
N SER A 32 4.71 -2.47 3.08
CA SER A 32 5.58 -1.33 3.37
C SER A 32 5.11 -0.09 2.61
N GLY A 33 5.06 1.06 3.29
CA GLY A 33 4.79 2.37 2.70
C GLY A 33 5.60 3.47 3.39
N PHE A 34 5.72 4.61 2.70
CA PHE A 34 6.39 5.80 3.23
C PHE A 34 5.51 6.50 4.27
N PHE A 35 6.12 6.95 5.38
CA PHE A 35 5.40 7.55 6.50
C PHE A 35 6.10 8.76 7.13
N LEU A 36 5.32 9.73 7.60
CA LEU A 36 5.78 10.73 8.56
C LEU A 36 5.21 10.49 9.96
N PRO A 37 6.04 10.54 11.02
CA PRO A 37 5.54 10.51 12.39
C PRO A 37 4.65 11.73 12.67
N SER A 38 3.46 11.52 13.23
CA SER A 38 2.61 12.62 13.69
C SER A 38 3.08 13.11 15.08
N PRO A 39 3.45 14.39 15.25
CA PRO A 39 3.84 14.90 16.55
C PRO A 39 2.61 15.20 17.42
N PRO A 40 2.70 15.07 18.77
CA PRO A 40 1.80 15.79 19.66
C PRO A 40 2.17 17.28 19.55
N PHE A 41 1.18 18.15 19.28
CA PHE A 41 1.26 19.62 19.13
C PHE A 41 2.48 20.34 19.80
N PRO A 42 3.03 21.43 19.21
CA PRO A 42 2.39 22.36 18.26
C PRO A 42 2.91 22.29 16.81
N ILE A 43 2.09 22.86 15.91
CA ILE A 43 2.15 23.22 14.46
C ILE A 43 3.52 23.18 13.73
N SER A 44 4.33 22.15 13.95
CA SER A 44 5.49 21.84 13.13
C SER A 44 5.31 20.42 12.63
N VAL A 45 4.94 20.30 11.36
CA VAL A 45 5.01 19.00 10.67
C VAL A 45 6.49 18.72 10.49
N SER A 46 7.01 17.74 11.24
CA SER A 46 8.39 17.32 11.11
C SER A 46 8.48 16.28 10.00
N TYR A 47 9.20 16.63 8.94
CA TYR A 47 9.54 15.71 7.86
C TYR A 47 10.92 15.12 8.18
N PRO A 48 11.08 13.79 8.21
CA PRO A 48 12.37 13.17 8.39
C PRO A 48 13.20 13.34 7.12
N ASP A 49 14.50 13.59 7.27
CA ASP A 49 15.44 13.65 6.14
C ASP A 49 15.62 12.28 5.45
N VAL A 50 15.33 11.21 6.20
CA VAL A 50 15.44 9.83 5.74
C VAL A 50 14.04 9.26 5.53
N LEU A 51 13.90 8.56 4.41
CA LEU A 51 12.70 7.83 4.03
C LEU A 51 12.33 6.76 5.07
N GLN A 52 11.09 6.80 5.55
CA GLN A 52 10.59 5.87 6.57
C GLN A 52 9.79 4.75 5.93
N CYS A 53 9.80 3.55 6.53
CA CYS A 53 8.98 2.43 6.09
C CYS A 53 8.21 1.85 7.28
N VAL A 54 6.93 1.54 7.06
CA VAL A 54 6.09 0.93 8.10
C VAL A 54 5.28 -0.24 7.56
N THR A 55 5.17 -1.29 8.37
CA THR A 55 4.33 -2.46 8.07
C THR A 55 2.87 -2.21 8.46
N VAL A 56 1.98 -2.28 7.47
CA VAL A 56 0.53 -2.13 7.63
C VAL A 56 -0.25 -3.34 7.13
N THR A 57 -1.49 -3.49 7.60
CA THR A 57 -2.40 -4.56 7.18
C THR A 57 -3.45 -4.01 6.22
N ILE A 58 -3.77 -4.77 5.17
CA ILE A 58 -4.88 -4.46 4.26
C ILE A 58 -6.22 -4.84 4.90
N PHE A 59 -7.18 -3.93 4.81
CA PHE A 59 -8.56 -4.13 5.23
C PHE A 59 -9.41 -4.62 4.06
N SER A 60 -10.41 -5.45 4.36
CA SER A 60 -11.40 -5.84 3.35
C SER A 60 -12.21 -4.62 2.88
N THR A 61 -12.70 -4.62 1.64
CA THR A 61 -13.52 -3.53 1.12
C THR A 61 -14.78 -3.30 1.98
N ALA A 62 -15.39 -4.37 2.49
CA ALA A 62 -16.55 -4.28 3.38
C ALA A 62 -16.20 -3.59 4.70
N GLU A 63 -15.07 -3.95 5.30
CA GLU A 63 -14.60 -3.31 6.53
C GLU A 63 -14.24 -1.85 6.30
N CYS A 64 -13.58 -1.52 5.19
CA CYS A 64 -13.27 -0.14 4.90
C CYS A 64 -14.52 0.72 4.64
N LYS A 65 -15.52 0.19 3.91
CA LYS A 65 -16.83 0.83 3.75
C LYS A 65 -17.55 1.05 5.09
N ARG A 66 -17.36 0.14 6.05
CA ARG A 66 -17.90 0.29 7.41
C ARG A 66 -17.20 1.41 8.19
N LEU A 67 -15.90 1.59 7.99
CA LEU A 67 -15.12 2.65 8.65
C LEU A 67 -15.32 4.03 8.00
N TYR A 68 -15.61 4.06 6.69
CA TYR A 68 -15.82 5.26 5.89
C TYR A 68 -17.10 5.14 5.02
N PRO A 69 -18.29 5.22 5.64
CA PRO A 69 -19.56 5.04 4.94
C PRO A 69 -19.78 6.11 3.87
N GLY A 70 -20.09 5.69 2.65
CA GLY A 70 -20.34 6.58 1.51
C GLY A 70 -19.09 7.13 0.80
N SER A 71 -17.90 6.94 1.35
CA SER A 71 -16.66 7.50 0.78
C SER A 71 -15.78 6.49 0.04
N ILE A 72 -16.01 5.18 0.23
CA ILE A 72 -15.16 4.13 -0.35
C ILE A 72 -15.76 3.56 -1.63
N THR A 73 -14.99 3.65 -2.71
CA THR A 73 -15.32 3.09 -4.02
C THR A 73 -14.59 1.76 -4.27
N GLU A 74 -14.92 1.07 -5.36
CA GLU A 74 -14.22 -0.17 -5.77
C GLU A 74 -12.77 0.05 -6.24
N ASN A 75 -12.43 1.30 -6.54
CA ASN A 75 -11.10 1.71 -6.99
C ASN A 75 -10.16 2.06 -5.83
N MET A 76 -10.61 1.83 -4.59
CA MET A 76 -9.88 2.13 -3.38
C MET A 76 -9.56 0.85 -2.58
N ILE A 77 -8.46 0.89 -1.85
CA ILE A 77 -8.04 -0.12 -0.88
C ILE A 77 -7.58 0.59 0.40
N CYS A 78 -7.82 -0.03 1.55
CA CYS A 78 -7.50 0.60 2.83
C CYS A 78 -6.46 -0.22 3.56
N ALA A 79 -5.48 0.46 4.13
CA ALA A 79 -4.38 -0.18 4.84
C ALA A 79 -3.96 0.66 6.05
N GLY A 80 -3.59 -0.02 7.14
CA GLY A 80 -3.16 0.65 8.37
C GLY A 80 -3.06 -0.31 9.54
N SER A 81 -3.04 0.23 10.74
CA SER A 81 -3.08 -0.53 12.00
C SER A 81 -4.41 -0.32 12.72
N LEU A 82 -5.07 -1.42 13.13
CA LEU A 82 -6.26 -1.35 14.00
C LEU A 82 -5.96 -0.68 15.34
N GLN A 83 -4.74 -0.83 15.85
CA GLN A 83 -4.28 -0.26 17.12
C GLN A 83 -3.86 1.22 16.98
N GLY A 84 -3.82 1.75 15.75
CA GLY A 84 -3.25 3.06 15.46
C GLY A 84 -1.72 3.03 15.41
N GLY A 85 -1.12 4.22 15.38
CA GLY A 85 0.34 4.45 15.37
C GLY A 85 1.05 4.13 14.06
N ARG A 86 0.40 3.44 13.12
CA ARG A 86 0.93 3.11 11.79
C ARG A 86 -0.09 3.46 10.72
N ASP A 87 0.25 4.43 9.89
CA ASP A 87 -0.61 4.96 8.84
C ASP A 87 0.26 5.55 7.73
N SER A 88 -0.33 6.10 6.68
CA SER A 88 0.33 7.13 5.85
C SER A 88 -0.03 8.51 6.39
N CYS A 89 0.75 9.54 6.09
CA CYS A 89 0.49 10.90 6.54
C CYS A 89 0.66 11.95 5.44
N GLN A 90 0.59 13.22 5.84
CA GLN A 90 0.76 14.36 4.94
C GLN A 90 2.11 14.24 4.22
N GLY A 91 2.16 14.50 2.91
CA GLY A 91 3.41 14.36 2.14
C GLY A 91 3.72 12.95 1.63
N ASP A 92 3.05 11.91 2.13
CA ASP A 92 3.21 10.55 1.61
C ASP A 92 2.36 10.28 0.35
N SER A 93 1.48 11.21 -0.04
CA SER A 93 0.60 11.11 -1.21
C SER A 93 1.37 10.75 -2.48
N GLY A 94 0.90 9.74 -3.21
CA GLY A 94 1.61 9.18 -4.37
C GLY A 94 2.64 8.10 -4.03
N GLY A 95 2.95 7.90 -2.74
CA GLY A 95 3.83 6.84 -2.26
C GLY A 95 3.27 5.43 -2.49
N PRO A 96 4.13 4.41 -2.59
CA PRO A 96 3.71 3.04 -2.88
C PRO A 96 3.26 2.31 -1.62
N LEU A 97 2.21 1.49 -1.77
CA LEU A 97 1.87 0.41 -0.86
C LEU A 97 2.31 -0.91 -1.52
N VAL A 98 3.41 -1.48 -1.04
CA VAL A 98 3.97 -2.71 -1.61
C VAL A 98 3.71 -3.88 -0.67
N CYS A 99 3.11 -4.95 -1.19
CA CYS A 99 2.89 -6.18 -0.44
C CYS A 99 3.55 -7.34 -1.20
N ASN A 100 4.43 -8.10 -0.53
CA ASN A 100 5.19 -9.20 -1.13
C ASN A 100 5.93 -8.80 -2.43
N GLY A 101 6.55 -7.62 -2.45
CA GLY A 101 7.28 -7.09 -3.61
C GLY A 101 6.39 -6.61 -4.77
N THR A 102 5.06 -6.62 -4.62
CA THR A 102 4.13 -6.14 -5.64
C THR A 102 3.44 -4.86 -5.20
N LEU A 103 3.38 -3.87 -6.10
CA LEU A 103 2.65 -2.62 -5.87
C LEU A 103 1.13 -2.90 -5.86
N GLN A 104 0.52 -2.74 -4.69
CA GLN A 104 -0.93 -2.96 -4.50
C GLN A 104 -1.71 -1.66 -4.50
N GLY A 105 -1.11 -0.59 -3.96
CA GLY A 105 -1.78 0.68 -3.79
C GLY A 105 -0.87 1.89 -3.94
N ILE A 106 -1.49 3.05 -4.11
CA ILE A 106 -0.83 4.36 -4.11
C ILE A 106 -1.50 5.20 -3.03
N VAL A 107 -0.73 5.81 -2.13
CA VAL A 107 -1.26 6.66 -1.04
C VAL A 107 -2.13 7.76 -1.64
N SER A 108 -3.36 7.90 -1.15
CA SER A 108 -4.32 8.87 -1.68
C SER A 108 -4.78 9.84 -0.60
N TRP A 109 -5.46 9.36 0.44
CA TRP A 109 -5.99 10.20 1.50
C TRP A 109 -6.19 9.43 2.81
N GLY A 110 -6.44 10.17 3.88
CA GLY A 110 -6.72 9.64 5.21
C GLY A 110 -7.40 10.69 6.06
N MET A 111 -7.52 10.43 7.36
CA MET A 111 -8.02 11.43 8.31
C MET A 111 -6.94 12.50 8.54
N GLU A 112 -7.34 13.71 8.94
CA GLU A 112 -6.42 14.82 9.21
C GLU A 112 -5.31 14.47 10.21
N LYS A 113 -5.66 13.70 11.24
CA LYS A 113 -4.69 13.11 12.17
C LYS A 113 -4.37 11.69 11.75
N CYS A 114 -3.12 11.47 11.37
CA CYS A 114 -2.58 10.18 10.96
C CYS A 114 -2.41 9.24 12.15
N GLY A 115 -2.47 7.93 11.92
CA GLY A 115 -2.17 6.93 12.96
C GLY A 115 -3.30 6.76 13.98
N GLN A 116 -4.50 7.23 13.67
CA GLN A 116 -5.65 7.05 14.56
C GLN A 116 -6.11 5.57 14.60
N PRO A 117 -6.44 5.03 15.78
CA PRO A 117 -7.02 3.69 15.88
C PRO A 117 -8.29 3.56 15.04
N LYS A 118 -8.44 2.44 14.33
CA LYS A 118 -9.58 2.14 13.45
C LYS A 118 -9.84 3.19 12.35
N ARG A 119 -8.85 4.00 12.00
CA ARG A 119 -8.91 4.97 10.89
C ARG A 119 -7.75 4.69 9.93
N PRO A 120 -7.84 3.63 9.11
CA PRO A 120 -6.78 3.30 8.16
C PRO A 120 -6.72 4.34 7.04
N GLY A 121 -5.52 4.58 6.50
CA GLY A 121 -5.34 5.31 5.25
C GLY A 121 -6.01 4.63 4.07
N VAL A 122 -6.37 5.45 3.07
CA VAL A 122 -7.02 5.04 1.84
C VAL A 122 -6.07 5.25 0.66
N TYR A 123 -5.97 4.22 -0.15
CA TYR A 123 -5.03 4.09 -1.25
C TYR A 123 -5.80 3.81 -2.54
N THR A 124 -5.28 4.30 -3.67
CA THR A 124 -5.77 3.90 -4.99
C THR A 124 -5.42 2.45 -5.24
N LYS A 125 -6.38 1.64 -5.67
CA LYS A 125 -6.21 0.20 -5.91
C LYS A 125 -5.57 -0.03 -7.29
N VAL A 126 -4.26 -0.24 -7.34
CA VAL A 126 -3.47 -0.27 -8.58
C VAL A 126 -3.94 -1.33 -9.57
N CYS A 127 -4.37 -2.50 -9.09
CA CYS A 127 -4.84 -3.57 -9.98
C CYS A 127 -6.05 -3.17 -10.84
N ARG A 128 -6.84 -2.15 -10.44
CA ARG A 128 -7.96 -1.62 -11.24
C ARG A 128 -7.50 -0.76 -12.42
N TYR A 129 -6.28 -0.26 -12.35
CA TYR A 129 -5.70 0.65 -13.35
C TYR A 129 -4.58 -0.01 -14.16
N ALA A 130 -4.23 -1.27 -13.88
CA ALA A 130 -3.11 -1.96 -14.52
C ALA A 130 -3.19 -1.95 -16.06
N GLN A 131 -4.38 -2.19 -16.63
CA GLN A 131 -4.59 -2.16 -18.07
C GLN A 131 -4.37 -0.75 -18.64
N TRP A 132 -4.93 0.28 -18.00
CA TRP A 132 -4.74 1.67 -18.42
C TRP A 132 -3.27 2.11 -18.34
N ILE A 133 -2.57 1.74 -17.27
CA ILE A 133 -1.14 2.01 -17.11
C ILE A 133 -0.35 1.35 -18.25
N GLN A 134 -0.57 0.06 -18.50
CA GLN A 134 0.11 -0.66 -19.58
C GLN A 134 -0.16 -0.06 -20.96
N GLN A 135 -1.40 0.34 -21.23
CA GLN A 135 -1.77 0.97 -22.50
C GLN A 135 -1.07 2.32 -22.66
N THR A 136 -1.12 3.17 -21.63
CA THR A 136 -0.47 4.48 -21.63
C THR A 136 1.04 4.36 -21.84
N MET A 137 1.69 3.38 -21.21
CA MET A 137 3.12 3.12 -21.42
C MET A 137 3.42 2.72 -22.87
N LYS A 138 2.59 1.90 -23.50
CA LYS A 138 2.78 1.48 -24.90
C LYS A 138 2.57 2.63 -25.88
N ASP A 139 1.59 3.49 -25.63
CA ASP A 139 1.23 4.58 -26.53
C ASP A 139 2.23 5.75 -26.51
N ASN A 140 3.16 5.75 -25.56
CA ASN A 140 4.17 6.81 -25.37
C ASN A 140 5.62 6.27 -25.34
N GLN A 141 5.84 5.08 -25.88
CA GLN A 141 7.15 4.46 -26.11
C GLN A 141 7.57 4.63 -27.57
#